data_AF-A0A150IX40-F1
#
_entry.id   AF-A0A150IX40-F1
#
_cell.length_a   1.000
_cell.length_b   1.000
_cell.length_c   1.000
_cell.angle_alpha   90.00
_cell.angle_beta   90.00
_cell.angle_gamma   90.00
#
_symmetry.space_group_name_H-M   'P 1'
#
loop_
_entity.id
_entity.type
_entity.pdbx_description
1 polymer ?
#
loop_
_entity_poly.entity_id
_entity_poly.type
_entity_poly.pdbx_seq_one_letter_code
_entity_poly.pdbx_strand_id
1 'polypeptide(L)'
;MFKRIFLIVDAGLEVRIVSMYATLFSKSSKASFFLVPYTNSKGVLENIDFIKKIAKEEGLVPEILDIKDDILYDLNKIIRDKDSIKKAGKWPILHW
;
A
#
# COMPACT_ATOMS: atom_id res chain seq x y z
N MET A 1 -15.31 -10.12 5.77
CA MET A 1 -15.21 -8.98 4.82
C MET A 1 -13.89 -8.26 5.05
N PHE A 2 -13.17 -7.89 3.99
CA PHE A 2 -11.86 -7.22 4.09
C PHE A 2 -12.01 -5.83 4.72
N LYS A 3 -11.07 -5.45 5.60
CA LYS A 3 -11.04 -4.12 6.23
C LYS A 3 -9.95 -3.22 5.65
N ARG A 4 -8.88 -3.83 5.14
CA ARG A 4 -7.69 -3.17 4.59
C ARG A 4 -7.17 -4.02 3.42
N ILE A 5 -6.72 -3.36 2.36
CA ILE A 5 -6.08 -3.99 1.21
C ILE A 5 -4.73 -3.31 1.03
N PHE A 6 -3.68 -4.12 1.00
CA PHE A 6 -2.32 -3.67 0.74
C PHE A 6 -1.91 -4.22 -0.63
N LEU A 7 -1.55 -3.33 -1.54
CA LEU A 7 -1.02 -3.69 -2.84
C LEU A 7 0.46 -3.35 -2.88
N ILE A 8 1.29 -4.39 -3.00
CA ILE A 8 2.71 -4.22 -3.29
C ILE A 8 2.83 -3.78 -4.75
N VAL A 9 3.51 -2.67 -4.99
CA VAL A 9 3.66 -2.08 -6.32
C VAL A 9 5.08 -2.29 -6.82
N ASP A 10 5.24 -3.16 -7.81
CA ASP A 10 6.49 -3.38 -8.52
C ASP A 10 6.51 -2.65 -9.89
N ALA A 11 7.58 -2.84 -10.66
CA ALA A 11 7.74 -2.26 -12.00
C ALA A 11 7.11 -3.13 -13.11
N GLY A 12 6.50 -4.27 -12.77
CA GLY A 12 5.85 -5.17 -13.72
C GLY A 12 4.58 -4.57 -14.34
N LEU A 13 4.09 -5.18 -15.41
CA LEU A 13 2.82 -4.77 -16.03
C LEU A 13 1.63 -5.44 -15.33
N GLU A 14 1.87 -6.59 -14.72
CA GLU A 14 0.90 -7.40 -13.99
C GLU A 14 0.26 -6.61 -12.84
N VAL A 15 1.02 -5.73 -12.19
CA VAL A 15 0.53 -4.88 -11.10
C VAL A 15 -0.64 -4.00 -11.54
N ARG A 16 -0.70 -3.60 -12.82
CA ARG A 16 -1.80 -2.81 -13.35
C ARG A 16 -3.11 -3.60 -13.35
N ILE A 17 -3.06 -4.87 -13.77
CA ILE A 17 -4.22 -5.77 -13.75
C ILE A 17 -4.62 -6.07 -12.30
N VAL A 18 -3.66 -6.41 -11.44
CA VAL A 18 -3.93 -6.69 -10.02
C VAL A 18 -4.55 -5.47 -9.32
N SER A 19 -4.11 -4.26 -9.69
CA SER A 19 -4.64 -3.02 -9.11
C SER A 19 -6.11 -2.79 -9.41
N MET A 20 -6.61 -3.22 -10.57
CA MET A 20 -8.03 -3.14 -10.91
C MET A 20 -8.86 -3.99 -9.96
N TYR A 21 -8.42 -5.23 -9.69
CA TYR A 21 -9.08 -6.10 -8.71
C TYR A 21 -8.98 -5.55 -7.28
N ALA A 22 -7.82 -5.06 -6.88
CA ALA A 22 -7.63 -4.44 -5.57
C ALA A 22 -8.57 -3.24 -5.37
N THR A 23 -8.72 -2.41 -6.40
CA THR A 23 -9.65 -1.26 -6.43
C THR A 23 -11.10 -1.72 -6.31
N LEU A 24 -11.52 -2.72 -7.11
CA LEU A 24 -12.86 -3.28 -7.05
C LEU A 24 -13.17 -3.85 -5.66
N PHE A 25 -12.26 -4.65 -5.10
CA PHE A 25 -12.42 -5.21 -3.77
C PHE A 25 -12.48 -4.12 -2.71
N SER A 26 -11.62 -3.11 -2.80
CA SER A 26 -11.63 -1.98 -1.87
C SER A 26 -12.96 -1.24 -1.88
N LYS A 27 -13.48 -0.92 -3.07
CA LYS A 27 -14.77 -0.26 -3.26
C LYS A 27 -15.92 -1.08 -2.71
N SER A 28 -15.97 -2.35 -3.12
CA SER A 28 -17.05 -3.28 -2.75
C SER A 28 -17.06 -3.59 -1.25
N SER A 29 -15.87 -3.62 -0.62
CA SER A 29 -15.73 -3.90 0.80
C SER A 29 -15.67 -2.67 1.71
N LYS A 30 -15.62 -1.46 1.13
CA LYS A 30 -15.29 -0.21 1.84
C LYS A 30 -13.99 -0.32 2.66
N ALA A 31 -13.05 -1.14 2.18
CA ALA A 31 -11.76 -1.30 2.84
C ALA A 31 -10.87 -0.08 2.56
N SER A 32 -9.96 0.21 3.51
CA SER A 32 -8.86 1.13 3.26
C SER A 32 -7.90 0.53 2.23
N PHE A 33 -7.44 1.34 1.28
CA PHE A 33 -6.56 0.90 0.21
C PHE A 33 -5.16 1.51 0.37
N PHE A 34 -4.16 0.67 0.48
CA PHE A 34 -2.76 1.07 0.65
C PHE A 34 -1.91 0.59 -0.52
N LEU A 35 -1.09 1.49 -1.05
CA LEU A 35 -0.06 1.20 -2.04
C LEU A 35 1.28 1.14 -1.32
N VAL A 36 2.01 0.04 -1.53
CA VAL A 36 3.30 -0.22 -0.89
C VAL A 36 4.34 -0.33 -2.00
N PRO A 37 5.14 0.72 -2.25
CA PRO A 37 6.17 0.68 -3.27
C PRO A 37 7.18 -0.44 -2.97
N TYR A 38 7.46 -1.32 -3.93
CA TYR A 38 8.50 -2.35 -3.76
C TYR A 38 9.90 -1.75 -3.77
N THR A 39 10.10 -0.71 -4.58
CA THR A 39 11.33 0.08 -4.67
C THR A 39 10.98 1.52 -5.06
N ASN A 40 11.97 2.42 -5.01
CA ASN A 40 11.84 3.79 -5.54
C ASN A 40 12.22 3.90 -7.02
N SER A 41 12.14 2.79 -7.78
CA SER A 41 12.45 2.82 -9.21
C SER A 41 11.39 3.60 -9.98
N LYS A 42 11.78 4.21 -11.11
CA LYS A 42 10.89 4.97 -11.98
C LYS A 42 9.64 4.17 -12.39
N GLY A 43 9.81 2.88 -12.73
CA GLY A 43 8.69 2.02 -13.14
C GLY A 43 7.67 1.79 -12.01
N VAL A 44 8.11 1.66 -10.76
CA VAL A 44 7.20 1.57 -9.60
C VAL A 44 6.41 2.87 -9.44
N LEU A 45 7.08 4.02 -9.52
CA LEU A 45 6.42 5.33 -9.38
C LEU A 45 5.37 5.57 -10.48
N GLU A 46 5.69 5.22 -11.73
CA GLU A 46 4.74 5.27 -12.85
C GLU A 46 3.52 4.38 -12.62
N ASN A 47 3.73 3.18 -12.08
CA ASN A 47 2.65 2.28 -11.73
C ASN A 47 1.81 2.83 -10.55
N ILE A 48 2.43 3.45 -9.54
CA ILE A 48 1.69 4.12 -8.45
C ILE A 48 0.78 5.22 -9.01
N ASP A 49 1.29 6.06 -9.90
CA ASP A 49 0.53 7.15 -10.50
C ASP A 49 -0.64 6.61 -11.35
N PHE A 50 -0.39 5.55 -12.12
CA PHE A 50 -1.43 4.85 -12.87
C PHE A 50 -2.54 4.32 -11.95
N ILE A 51 -2.17 3.65 -10.86
CA ILE A 51 -3.12 3.06 -9.90
C ILE A 51 -3.92 4.16 -9.19
N LYS A 52 -3.26 5.24 -8.79
CA LYS A 52 -3.93 6.42 -8.20
C LYS A 52 -4.97 7.01 -9.12
N LYS A 53 -4.68 7.10 -10.42
CA LYS A 53 -5.62 7.62 -11.42
C LYS A 53 -6.88 6.75 -11.49
N ILE A 54 -6.72 5.43 -11.63
CA ILE A 54 -7.85 4.49 -11.69
C ILE A 54 -8.65 4.51 -10.39
N ALA A 55 -7.98 4.43 -9.24
CA ALA A 55 -8.66 4.44 -7.95
C ALA A 55 -9.46 5.73 -7.75
N LYS A 56 -8.94 6.88 -8.19
CA LYS A 56 -9.65 8.16 -8.14
C LYS A 56 -10.88 8.19 -9.05
N GLU A 57 -10.79 7.63 -10.26
CA GLU A 57 -11.95 7.48 -11.16
C GLU A 57 -13.05 6.63 -10.51
N GLU A 58 -12.67 5.68 -9.65
CA GLU A 58 -13.58 4.83 -8.87
C GLU A 58 -14.03 5.43 -7.52
N GLY A 59 -13.63 6.67 -7.21
CA GLY A 59 -13.99 7.37 -5.97
C GLY A 59 -13.21 6.93 -4.74
N LEU A 60 -12.06 6.28 -4.93
CA LEU A 60 -11.15 5.86 -3.86
C LEU A 60 -9.91 6.75 -3.82
N VAL A 61 -9.34 6.91 -2.62
CA VAL A 61 -8.08 7.62 -2.40
C VAL A 61 -7.10 6.65 -1.75
N PRO A 62 -6.21 6.01 -2.53
CA PRO A 62 -5.21 5.13 -1.95
C PRO A 62 -4.18 5.91 -1.13
N GLU A 63 -3.79 5.36 0.02
CA GLU A 63 -2.71 5.86 0.85
C GLU A 63 -1.39 5.20 0.44
N ILE A 64 -0.29 5.96 0.35
CA ILE A 64 1.03 5.38 0.09
C ILE A 64 1.69 5.09 1.43
N LEU A 65 2.10 3.83 1.63
CA LEU A 65 2.92 3.42 2.75
C LEU A 65 4.35 3.23 2.27
N ASP A 66 5.18 4.22 2.57
CA ASP A 66 6.60 4.22 2.22
C ASP A 66 7.36 3.38 3.25
N ILE A 67 7.67 2.13 2.88
CA ILE A 67 8.37 1.18 3.73
C ILE A 67 9.83 1.17 3.27
N LYS A 68 10.73 1.66 4.13
CA LYS A 68 12.13 1.92 3.77
C LYS A 68 13.04 0.68 3.81
N ASP A 69 12.58 -0.42 4.41
CA ASP A 69 13.31 -1.69 4.60
C ASP A 69 12.43 -2.91 4.26
N ASP A 70 12.89 -4.14 4.60
CA ASP A 70 12.28 -5.44 4.27
C ASP A 70 10.74 -5.41 4.36
N ILE A 71 10.12 -5.24 3.19
CA ILE A 71 8.70 -4.92 3.03
C ILE A 71 7.84 -5.99 3.70
N LEU A 72 8.27 -7.25 3.68
CA LEU A 72 7.53 -8.33 4.29
C LEU A 72 7.51 -8.24 5.81
N TYR A 73 8.60 -7.80 6.44
CA TYR A 73 8.66 -7.66 7.90
C TYR A 73 7.78 -6.50 8.38
N ASP A 74 7.91 -5.33 7.76
CA ASP A 74 7.17 -4.14 8.15
C ASP A 74 5.68 -4.24 7.83
N LEU A 75 5.34 -4.85 6.70
CA LEU A 75 3.94 -5.09 6.33
C LEU A 75 3.29 -6.13 7.27
N ASN A 76 4.03 -7.16 7.67
CA ASN A 76 3.58 -8.08 8.72
C ASN A 76 3.36 -7.39 10.07
N LYS A 77 4.21 -6.43 10.45
CA LYS A 77 4.01 -5.62 11.66
C LYS A 77 2.75 -4.76 11.55
N ILE A 78 2.52 -4.09 10.42
CA ILE A 78 1.30 -3.28 10.18
C ILE A 78 0.02 -4.14 10.22
N ILE A 79 0.09 -5.36 9.70
CA ILE A 79 -1.05 -6.30 9.73
C ILE A 79 -1.31 -6.81 11.14
N ARG A 80 -0.25 -7.06 11.93
CA ARG A 80 -0.34 -7.60 13.30
C ARG A 80 -0.68 -6.55 14.36
N ASP A 81 -0.11 -5.35 14.27
CA ASP A 81 -0.33 -4.25 15.22
C ASP A 81 -1.65 -3.53 14.93
N LYS A 82 -2.75 -4.10 15.44
CA LYS A 82 -4.08 -3.48 15.39
C LYS A 82 -4.21 -2.18 16.21
N ASP A 83 -3.28 -1.89 17.13
CA ASP A 83 -3.43 -0.84 18.16
C ASP A 83 -2.38 0.29 18.17
N SER A 84 -1.31 0.21 17.36
CA SER A 84 -0.14 1.11 17.49
C SER A 84 -0.24 2.45 16.75
N ILE A 85 -1.21 2.63 15.85
CA ILE A 85 -1.26 3.80 14.92
C ILE A 85 -1.61 5.13 15.64
N LYS A 86 -1.92 5.11 16.94
CA LYS A 86 -2.10 6.35 17.75
C LYS A 86 -0.82 6.91 18.38
N LYS A 87 0.35 6.25 18.26
CA LYS A 87 1.58 6.66 18.98
C LYS A 87 2.86 6.67 18.14
N ALA A 88 2.81 6.92 16.84
CA ALA A 88 4.02 7.12 16.04
C ALA A 88 4.50 8.59 16.08
N GLY A 89 4.65 9.13 17.29
CA GLY A 89 5.46 10.30 17.56
C GLY A 89 6.68 9.82 18.34
N LYS A 90 7.83 9.73 17.67
CA LYS A 90 9.13 9.21 18.15
C LYS A 90 9.23 7.69 18.23
N TRP A 91 10.07 7.11 17.38
CA TRP A 91 10.74 5.84 17.66
C TRP A 91 12.25 6.03 17.46
N PRO A 92 13.08 5.60 18.42
CA PRO A 92 14.53 5.68 18.29
C PRO A 92 15.00 4.55 17.38
N ILE A 93 15.91 4.89 16.47
CA ILE A 93 16.63 3.93 15.64
C ILE A 93 17.65 3.24 16.56
N LEU A 94 17.56 1.91 16.70
CA LEU A 94 18.60 1.09 17.31
C LEU A 94 19.32 0.35 16.19
N HIS A 95 20.62 0.63 16.05
CA HIS A 95 21.54 -0.11 15.22
C HIS A 95 21.86 -1.46 15.84
N TRP A 96 21.87 -2.50 15.02
CA TRP A 96 22.68 -3.71 15.16
C TRP A 96 23.26 -4.05 13.79
#